data_AF-A0A7H0GXB8-F1
#
_entry.id   AF-A0A7H0GXB8-F1
#
_cell.length_a   1.000
_cell.length_b   1.000
_cell.length_c   1.000
_cell.angle_alpha   90.00
_cell.angle_beta   90.00
_cell.angle_gamma   90.00
#
_symmetry.space_group_name_H-M   'P 1'
#
loop_
_entity.id
_entity.type
_entity.pdbx_description
1 polymer ?
#
loop_
_entity_poly.entity_id
_entity_poly.type
_entity_poly.pdbx_seq_one_letter_code
_entity_poly.pdbx_strand_id
1 'polypeptide(L)'
;MRFFRLLLLIWGLAGFANTAQVQAAEQTVQAAVEWQGHETVYTRTGQASRTPSFRGATYAPTDRVGTYTLRLNGRVVSGQLRNAVYEPFPAADAALLAAANLPPEPALSLRTTTELRAPVSFLTLLPVRRNPQSGQAERLVSFEYTYVVAPATAARGGRPHPSASVLQQGDWFKIGVPASGIYKLDKAALTALGLNPQTLDPRRLQLYGNATGMLPQPNSTYRPDDLIENAVFVANDNNDAIFNDNEYVLFYARGPHTWEREAPTVNRFRHSYHLYTDTAYYFLTVGAAAGKRVATAPAITAAPTATITTFAERKFYEIDLINLLKSGRQWLGEKFESGTRLEIPFTIPDLVPGSAVQLTSSVAAASNSASSFQISVGGKMWPLNRWPATAQTFSPR
;
A
#
# COMPACT_ATOMS: atom_id res chain seq x y z
N MET A 1 -32.06 17.68 -85.10
CA MET A 1 -33.49 17.96 -84.89
C MET A 1 -33.83 17.65 -83.43
N ARG A 2 -34.09 18.70 -82.64
CA ARG A 2 -35.35 18.93 -81.90
C ARG A 2 -35.59 18.10 -80.62
N PHE A 3 -35.50 18.83 -79.49
CA PHE A 3 -36.33 18.74 -78.25
C PHE A 3 -36.16 17.50 -77.34
N PHE A 4 -36.27 17.50 -76.01
CA PHE A 4 -36.77 18.45 -75.01
C PHE A 4 -36.24 18.11 -73.59
N ARG A 5 -36.14 19.16 -72.77
CA ARG A 5 -35.94 19.36 -71.31
C ARG A 5 -36.30 18.22 -70.32
N LEU A 6 -35.52 18.11 -69.23
CA LEU A 6 -36.06 18.22 -67.86
C LEU A 6 -35.00 18.68 -66.83
N LEU A 7 -35.34 19.75 -66.12
CA LEU A 7 -34.66 20.30 -64.93
C LEU A 7 -34.98 19.45 -63.69
N LEU A 8 -34.05 19.33 -62.74
CA LEU A 8 -34.37 19.27 -61.31
C LEU A 8 -33.18 19.78 -60.47
N LEU A 9 -33.34 20.99 -59.93
CA LEU A 9 -32.54 21.56 -58.85
C LEU A 9 -32.85 20.80 -57.55
N ILE A 10 -31.83 20.32 -56.84
CA ILE A 10 -31.93 19.97 -55.42
C ILE A 10 -31.06 20.97 -54.65
N TRP A 11 -31.71 21.84 -53.89
CA TRP A 11 -31.08 22.65 -52.85
C TRP A 11 -30.77 21.75 -51.65
N GLY A 12 -29.48 21.67 -51.28
CA GLY A 12 -29.06 21.04 -50.04
C GLY A 12 -29.36 21.95 -48.85
N LEU A 13 -30.29 21.52 -47.99
CA LEU A 13 -30.48 22.05 -46.65
C LEU A 13 -29.34 21.53 -45.75
N ALA A 14 -28.37 22.39 -45.46
CA ALA A 14 -27.41 22.17 -44.39
C ALA A 14 -28.10 22.41 -43.04
N GLY A 15 -28.57 21.33 -42.41
CA GLY A 15 -28.97 21.34 -41.01
C GLY A 15 -27.73 21.29 -40.12
N PHE A 16 -27.36 22.42 -39.52
CA PHE A 16 -26.45 22.43 -38.39
C PHE A 16 -27.15 21.75 -37.21
N ALA A 17 -26.83 20.48 -36.96
CA ALA A 17 -27.20 19.83 -35.71
C ALA A 17 -26.34 20.43 -34.59
N ASN A 18 -26.91 21.36 -33.84
CA ASN A 18 -26.38 21.73 -32.53
C ASN A 18 -26.37 20.45 -31.68
N THR A 19 -25.18 19.94 -31.36
CA THR A 19 -25.03 18.92 -30.33
C THR A 19 -25.48 19.53 -29.02
N ALA A 20 -26.71 19.24 -28.61
CA ALA A 20 -27.19 19.56 -27.28
C ALA A 20 -26.28 18.83 -26.28
N GLN A 21 -25.37 19.57 -25.64
CA GLN A 21 -24.71 19.07 -24.45
C GLN A 21 -25.81 18.81 -23.43
N VAL A 22 -26.01 17.56 -23.05
CA VAL A 22 -26.88 17.19 -21.94
C VAL A 22 -26.28 17.84 -20.70
N GLN A 23 -26.80 19.00 -20.33
CA GLN A 23 -26.40 19.70 -19.13
C GLN A 23 -26.78 18.80 -17.96
N ALA A 24 -25.78 18.37 -17.18
CA ALA A 24 -26.03 17.52 -16.03
C ALA A 24 -27.05 18.21 -15.11
N ALA A 25 -28.15 17.52 -14.83
CA ALA A 25 -29.27 18.12 -14.11
C ALA A 25 -28.83 18.58 -12.72
N GLU A 26 -29.14 19.83 -12.39
CA GLU A 26 -28.92 20.38 -11.06
C GLU A 26 -29.88 19.72 -10.07
N GLN A 27 -29.34 19.27 -8.93
CA GLN A 27 -30.08 18.65 -7.85
C GLN A 27 -30.10 19.60 -6.65
N THR A 28 -31.19 19.59 -5.88
CA THR A 28 -31.34 20.43 -4.69
C THR A 28 -31.70 19.58 -3.50
N VAL A 29 -31.04 19.80 -2.36
CA VAL A 29 -31.39 19.20 -1.07
C VAL A 29 -31.59 20.31 -0.05
N GLN A 30 -32.68 20.23 0.71
CA GLN A 30 -32.95 21.12 1.84
C GLN A 30 -32.37 20.52 3.12
N ALA A 31 -31.79 21.36 3.96
CA ALA A 31 -31.20 20.96 5.23
C ALA A 31 -31.45 22.00 6.33
N ALA A 32 -31.55 21.50 7.56
CA ALA A 32 -31.67 22.32 8.76
C ALA A 32 -30.58 21.93 9.77
N VAL A 33 -30.10 22.92 10.52
CA VAL A 33 -29.14 22.77 11.61
C VAL A 33 -29.90 22.91 12.93
N GLU A 34 -30.18 21.78 13.57
CA GLU A 34 -30.93 21.71 14.83
C GLU A 34 -30.03 22.07 16.02
N TRP A 35 -29.84 23.37 16.27
CA TRP A 35 -29.06 23.88 17.41
C TRP A 35 -29.65 23.47 18.75
N GLN A 36 -28.82 22.87 19.60
CA GLN A 36 -29.22 22.40 20.92
C GLN A 36 -28.02 22.30 21.86
N GLY A 37 -28.18 22.85 23.07
CA GLY A 37 -27.23 22.69 24.16
C GLY A 37 -25.78 23.09 23.82
N HIS A 38 -24.84 22.46 24.54
CA HIS A 38 -23.42 22.73 24.47
C HIS A 38 -22.64 21.44 24.58
N GLU A 39 -21.48 21.39 23.93
CA GLU A 39 -20.53 20.28 24.02
C GLU A 39 -19.27 20.72 24.76
N THR A 40 -18.55 19.78 25.39
CA THR A 40 -17.24 20.03 25.99
C THR A 40 -16.15 19.48 25.08
N VAL A 41 -15.31 20.37 24.55
CA VAL A 41 -14.17 20.03 23.69
C VAL A 41 -12.87 20.25 24.44
N TYR A 42 -11.88 19.38 24.23
CA TYR A 42 -10.58 19.50 24.86
C TYR A 42 -9.55 20.11 23.90
N THR A 43 -8.74 21.03 24.41
CA THR A 43 -7.57 21.55 23.68
C THR A 43 -6.49 20.47 23.56
N ARG A 44 -5.49 20.69 22.69
CA ARG A 44 -4.32 19.78 22.62
C ARG A 44 -3.52 19.71 23.93
N THR A 45 -3.70 20.67 24.84
CA THR A 45 -3.10 20.69 26.17
C THR A 45 -4.00 20.06 27.25
N GLY A 46 -5.16 19.51 26.88
CA GLY A 46 -6.10 18.84 27.79
C GLY A 46 -7.05 19.77 28.53
N GLN A 47 -7.06 21.08 28.22
CA GLN A 47 -7.96 22.03 28.85
C GLN A 47 -9.38 21.89 28.27
N ALA A 48 -10.39 21.78 29.13
CA ALA A 48 -11.79 21.74 28.72
C ALA A 48 -12.27 23.12 28.25
N SER A 49 -13.05 23.15 27.17
CA SER A 49 -13.69 24.34 26.60
C SER A 49 -15.12 24.00 26.22
N ARG A 50 -16.07 24.87 26.56
CA ARG A 50 -17.49 24.70 26.26
C ARG A 50 -17.83 25.42 24.96
N THR A 51 -18.62 24.81 24.09
CA THR A 51 -19.04 25.36 22.80
C THR A 51 -20.52 25.10 22.52
N PRO A 52 -21.24 26.00 21.82
CA PRO A 52 -22.58 25.73 21.32
C PRO A 52 -22.61 24.47 20.42
N SER A 53 -23.68 23.69 20.52
CA SER A 53 -23.83 22.43 19.79
C SER A 53 -25.13 22.36 19.00
N PHE A 54 -25.20 21.36 18.12
CA PHE A 54 -26.36 21.02 17.32
C PHE A 54 -26.38 19.51 17.08
N ARG A 55 -27.54 18.98 16.69
CA ARG A 55 -27.69 17.54 16.44
C ARG A 55 -26.77 17.07 15.31
N GLY A 56 -25.95 16.04 15.59
CA GLY A 56 -25.04 15.46 14.61
C GLY A 56 -23.74 16.25 14.39
N ALA A 57 -23.46 17.25 15.24
CA ALA A 57 -22.20 17.99 15.21
C ALA A 57 -20.98 17.08 15.45
N THR A 58 -19.93 17.26 14.65
CA THR A 58 -18.63 16.62 14.86
C THR A 58 -17.57 17.65 15.21
N TYR A 59 -16.73 17.34 16.19
CA TYR A 59 -15.71 18.26 16.72
C TYR A 59 -14.31 17.68 16.56
N ALA A 60 -13.38 18.49 16.06
CA ALA A 60 -11.95 18.28 16.20
C ALA A 60 -11.42 18.96 17.49
N PRO A 61 -10.25 18.54 18.02
CA PRO A 61 -9.63 19.24 19.13
C PRO A 61 -9.44 20.71 18.78
N THR A 62 -9.80 21.61 19.71
CA THR A 62 -9.78 23.09 19.58
C THR A 62 -10.90 23.74 18.76
N ASP A 63 -11.83 22.96 18.20
CA ASP A 63 -13.00 23.52 17.51
C ASP A 63 -13.86 24.35 18.46
N ARG A 64 -14.23 25.55 17.99
CA ARG A 64 -15.13 26.46 18.74
C ARG A 64 -16.58 26.31 18.35
N VAL A 65 -16.87 25.54 17.31
CA VAL A 65 -18.20 25.14 16.82
C VAL A 65 -18.05 23.81 16.11
N GLY A 66 -19.05 22.93 16.22
CA GLY A 66 -19.06 21.67 15.50
C GLY A 66 -19.25 21.84 14.00
N THR A 67 -18.82 20.84 13.25
CA THR A 67 -18.98 20.81 11.79
C THR A 67 -20.26 20.07 11.41
N TYR A 68 -21.01 20.61 10.43
CA TYR A 68 -22.19 19.98 9.87
C TYR A 68 -21.82 19.16 8.64
N THR A 69 -22.35 17.94 8.52
CA THR A 69 -22.10 17.06 7.37
C THR A 69 -23.41 16.61 6.73
N LEU A 70 -23.54 16.84 5.43
CA LEU A 70 -24.66 16.42 4.60
C LEU A 70 -24.21 15.36 3.60
N ARG A 71 -24.91 14.22 3.56
CA ARG A 71 -24.68 13.15 2.59
C ARG A 71 -25.46 13.45 1.30
N LEU A 72 -24.76 13.40 0.16
CA LEU A 72 -25.28 13.65 -1.17
C LEU A 72 -25.05 12.42 -2.06
N ASN A 73 -26.04 12.06 -2.87
CA ASN A 73 -25.92 10.92 -3.76
C ASN A 73 -25.05 11.26 -4.98
N GLY A 74 -24.23 10.31 -5.43
CA GLY A 74 -23.39 10.48 -6.60
C GLY A 74 -22.05 11.16 -6.29
N ARG A 75 -21.28 11.39 -7.36
CA ARG A 75 -20.03 12.18 -7.31
C ARG A 75 -20.37 13.63 -7.62
N VAL A 76 -20.56 14.44 -6.60
CA VAL A 76 -20.79 15.87 -6.77
C VAL A 76 -19.52 16.54 -7.30
N VAL A 77 -19.64 17.38 -8.33
CA VAL A 77 -18.51 18.08 -8.96
C VAL A 77 -18.53 19.59 -8.71
N SER A 78 -19.71 20.13 -8.45
CA SER A 78 -19.91 21.52 -8.05
C SER A 78 -21.19 21.62 -7.23
N GLY A 79 -21.25 22.62 -6.37
CA GLY A 79 -22.46 22.95 -5.64
C GLY A 79 -22.28 24.20 -4.78
N GLN A 80 -23.39 24.78 -4.37
CA GLN A 80 -23.45 26.07 -3.67
C GLN A 80 -24.61 26.09 -2.67
N LEU A 81 -24.44 26.85 -1.60
CA LEU A 81 -25.53 27.16 -0.69
C LEU A 81 -26.50 28.16 -1.34
N ARG A 82 -27.80 27.90 -1.19
CA ARG A 82 -28.90 28.78 -1.59
C ARG A 82 -29.85 28.94 -0.42
N ASN A 83 -30.60 30.04 -0.40
CA ASN A 83 -31.69 30.27 0.56
C ASN A 83 -31.27 30.02 2.02
N ALA A 84 -30.04 30.40 2.38
CA ALA A 84 -29.48 30.18 3.70
C ALA A 84 -30.07 31.18 4.71
N VAL A 85 -30.67 30.66 5.77
CA VAL A 85 -31.28 31.43 6.87
C VAL A 85 -30.35 31.41 8.06
N TYR A 86 -30.05 32.60 8.58
CA TYR A 86 -29.15 32.79 9.71
C TYR A 86 -29.86 33.50 10.86
N GLU A 87 -29.44 33.16 12.07
CA GLU A 87 -29.88 33.82 13.31
C GLU A 87 -28.66 34.30 14.11
N PRO A 88 -28.77 35.42 14.84
CA PRO A 88 -27.73 35.84 15.77
C PRO A 88 -27.57 34.81 16.89
N PHE A 89 -26.33 34.56 17.32
CA PHE A 89 -26.10 33.76 18.53
C PHE A 89 -26.63 34.48 19.78
N PRO A 90 -27.13 33.74 20.79
CA PRO A 90 -27.32 34.29 22.12
C PRO A 90 -26.03 34.93 22.64
N ALA A 91 -26.12 36.04 23.37
CA ALA A 91 -24.95 36.82 23.79
C ALA A 91 -23.89 35.98 24.55
N ALA A 92 -24.34 35.03 25.38
CA ALA A 92 -23.47 34.11 26.11
C ALA A 92 -22.68 33.17 25.17
N ASP A 93 -23.29 32.72 24.08
CA ASP A 93 -22.66 31.84 23.09
C ASP A 93 -21.74 32.64 22.16
N ALA A 94 -22.18 33.83 21.75
CA ALA A 94 -21.38 34.74 20.94
C ALA A 94 -20.05 35.10 21.62
N ALA A 95 -20.01 35.21 22.96
CA ALA A 95 -18.78 35.45 23.72
C ALA A 95 -17.74 34.33 23.59
N LEU A 96 -18.16 33.09 23.33
CA LEU A 96 -17.28 31.94 23.11
C LEU A 96 -16.70 31.93 21.69
N LEU A 97 -17.43 32.55 20.77
CA LEU A 97 -17.14 32.59 19.34
C LEU A 97 -16.49 33.94 19.03
N ALA A 98 -15.16 34.01 19.07
CA ALA A 98 -14.43 35.23 18.69
C ALA A 98 -14.82 35.67 17.26
N ALA A 99 -15.85 36.53 17.14
CA ALA A 99 -16.58 36.76 15.90
C ALA A 99 -15.70 37.33 14.79
N ALA A 100 -14.68 38.09 15.17
CA ALA A 100 -13.64 38.60 14.26
C ALA A 100 -12.94 37.50 13.46
N ASN A 101 -12.84 36.29 14.02
CA ASN A 101 -12.17 35.14 13.40
C ASN A 101 -13.13 34.27 12.56
N LEU A 102 -14.44 34.55 12.59
CA LEU A 102 -15.41 33.82 11.77
C LEU A 102 -15.37 34.34 10.32
N PRO A 103 -15.51 33.44 9.33
CA PRO A 103 -15.59 33.84 7.93
C PRO A 103 -16.91 34.56 7.64
N PRO A 104 -16.98 35.43 6.61
CA PRO A 104 -18.23 36.11 6.22
C PRO A 104 -19.29 35.15 5.66
N GLU A 105 -18.87 33.97 5.20
CA GLU A 105 -19.74 32.88 4.73
C GLU A 105 -19.22 31.52 5.22
N PRO A 106 -20.09 30.51 5.38
CA PRO A 106 -19.68 29.15 5.72
C PRO A 106 -18.67 28.59 4.71
N ALA A 107 -17.51 28.15 5.20
CA ALA A 107 -16.56 27.42 4.37
C ALA A 107 -17.13 26.04 4.03
N LEU A 108 -17.17 25.70 2.74
CA LEU A 108 -17.67 24.43 2.23
C LEU A 108 -16.51 23.51 1.84
N SER A 109 -16.61 22.23 2.17
CA SER A 109 -15.72 21.18 1.70
C SER A 109 -16.53 20.02 1.18
N LEU A 110 -16.10 19.45 0.06
CA LEU A 110 -16.75 18.30 -0.55
C LEU A 110 -15.77 17.15 -0.63
N ARG A 111 -16.15 15.98 -0.13
CA ARG A 111 -15.39 14.74 -0.27
C ARG A 111 -16.26 13.67 -0.91
N THR A 112 -15.73 12.99 -1.93
CA THR A 112 -16.42 11.85 -2.54
C THR A 112 -15.81 10.55 -2.08
N THR A 113 -16.65 9.59 -1.70
CA THR A 113 -16.30 8.22 -1.34
C THR A 113 -17.17 7.23 -2.11
N THR A 114 -17.04 5.94 -1.82
CA THR A 114 -17.88 4.87 -2.35
C THR A 114 -18.60 4.16 -1.20
N GLU A 115 -19.93 4.11 -1.25
CA GLU A 115 -20.77 3.33 -0.33
C GLU A 115 -21.57 2.30 -1.12
N LEU A 116 -21.56 1.03 -0.68
CA LEU A 116 -22.28 -0.06 -1.36
C LEU A 116 -22.05 -0.10 -2.89
N ARG A 117 -20.80 0.18 -3.32
CA ARG A 117 -20.35 0.27 -4.73
C ARG A 117 -20.91 1.45 -5.55
N ALA A 118 -21.60 2.40 -4.92
CA ALA A 118 -22.04 3.64 -5.54
C ALA A 118 -21.23 4.84 -5.03
N PRO A 119 -20.91 5.83 -5.88
CA PRO A 119 -20.29 7.06 -5.42
C PRO A 119 -21.26 7.87 -4.55
N VAL A 120 -20.74 8.41 -3.45
CA VAL A 120 -21.46 9.26 -2.50
C VAL A 120 -20.55 10.43 -2.15
N SER A 121 -21.09 11.64 -2.13
CA SER A 121 -20.36 12.84 -1.70
C SER A 121 -20.85 13.30 -0.35
N PHE A 122 -19.94 13.79 0.48
CA PHE A 122 -20.23 14.44 1.74
C PHE A 122 -19.86 15.92 1.62
N LEU A 123 -20.87 16.77 1.78
CA LEU A 123 -20.70 18.20 1.99
C LEU A 123 -20.46 18.41 3.48
N THR A 124 -19.35 19.06 3.81
CA THR A 124 -18.96 19.42 5.16
C THR A 124 -18.85 20.93 5.23
N LEU A 125 -19.51 21.55 6.21
CA LEU A 125 -19.48 23.00 6.40
C LEU A 125 -19.44 23.38 7.87
N LEU A 126 -18.87 24.54 8.15
CA LEU A 126 -18.95 25.16 9.47
C LEU A 126 -20.21 26.05 9.51
N PRO A 127 -21.24 25.72 10.32
CA PRO A 127 -22.55 26.38 10.25
C PRO A 127 -22.58 27.73 10.97
N VAL A 128 -21.49 28.51 10.89
CA VAL A 128 -21.39 29.85 11.50
C VAL A 128 -20.71 30.82 10.55
N ARG A 129 -21.08 32.10 10.70
CA ARG A 129 -20.45 33.19 9.97
C ARG A 129 -20.34 34.45 10.82
N ARG A 130 -19.52 35.39 10.36
CA ARG A 130 -19.59 36.79 10.76
C ARG A 130 -20.55 37.51 9.82
N ASN A 131 -21.61 38.12 10.37
CA ASN A 131 -22.49 38.97 9.58
C ASN A 131 -21.68 40.13 8.97
N PRO A 132 -21.67 40.32 7.64
CA PRO A 132 -20.83 41.33 6.99
C PRO A 132 -21.29 42.76 7.24
N GLN A 133 -22.54 42.98 7.64
CA GLN A 133 -23.09 44.30 7.97
C GLN A 133 -22.94 44.65 9.46
N SER A 134 -23.27 43.72 10.36
CA SER A 134 -23.28 43.97 11.82
C SER A 134 -22.00 43.53 12.54
N GLY A 135 -21.18 42.70 11.90
CA GLY A 135 -19.98 42.10 12.52
C GLY A 135 -20.29 41.03 13.58
N GLN A 136 -21.55 40.74 13.85
CA GLN A 136 -21.96 39.78 14.88
C GLN A 136 -21.78 38.33 14.39
N ALA A 137 -21.56 37.42 15.34
CA ALA A 137 -21.57 35.98 15.06
C ALA A 137 -23.02 35.51 14.81
N GLU A 138 -23.22 34.83 13.70
CA GLU A 138 -24.50 34.22 13.33
C GLU A 138 -24.35 32.72 13.13
N ARG A 139 -25.42 32.01 13.44
CA ARG A 139 -25.55 30.57 13.22
C ARG A 139 -26.46 30.29 12.04
N LEU A 140 -26.08 29.34 11.21
CA LEU A 140 -26.90 28.85 10.11
C LEU A 140 -28.02 27.98 10.68
N VAL A 141 -29.28 28.24 10.29
CA VAL A 141 -30.46 27.52 10.79
C VAL A 141 -31.01 26.57 9.73
N SER A 142 -31.09 27.05 8.48
CA SER A 142 -31.51 26.23 7.35
C SER A 142 -30.87 26.73 6.07
N PHE A 143 -30.80 25.85 5.07
CA PHE A 143 -30.28 26.15 3.75
C PHE A 143 -30.77 25.15 2.72
N GLU A 144 -30.60 25.53 1.46
CA GLU A 144 -30.65 24.62 0.33
C GLU A 144 -29.23 24.43 -0.21
N TYR A 145 -28.90 23.22 -0.63
CA TYR A 145 -27.67 22.95 -1.35
C TYR A 145 -28.02 22.50 -2.77
N THR A 146 -27.70 23.35 -3.74
CA THR A 146 -27.87 23.08 -5.17
C THR A 146 -26.55 22.58 -5.74
N TYR A 147 -26.55 21.43 -6.41
CA TYR A 147 -25.33 20.75 -6.84
C TYR A 147 -25.48 19.95 -8.12
N VAL A 148 -24.35 19.66 -8.77
CA VAL A 148 -24.28 18.88 -10.01
C VAL A 148 -23.47 17.61 -9.74
N VAL A 149 -24.01 16.47 -10.18
CA VAL A 149 -23.33 15.17 -10.13
C VAL A 149 -22.62 14.88 -11.45
N ALA A 150 -21.41 14.34 -11.37
CA ALA A 150 -20.72 13.80 -12.54
C ALA A 150 -21.53 12.66 -13.15
N PRO A 151 -21.56 12.52 -14.48
CA PRO A 151 -22.08 11.33 -15.13
C PRO A 151 -21.30 10.09 -14.67
N ALA A 152 -22.00 8.97 -14.52
CA ALA A 152 -21.37 7.70 -14.18
C ALA A 152 -20.42 7.26 -15.31
N THR A 153 -19.12 7.47 -15.15
CA THR A 153 -18.13 6.93 -16.08
C THR A 153 -17.94 5.44 -15.80
N ALA A 154 -18.57 4.60 -16.62
CA ALA A 154 -18.31 3.16 -16.65
C ALA A 154 -16.98 2.89 -17.35
N ALA A 155 -15.86 3.08 -16.63
CA ALA A 155 -14.57 2.60 -17.10
C ALA A 155 -13.84 1.93 -15.93
N ARG A 156 -14.19 0.67 -15.67
CA ARG A 156 -13.26 -0.23 -15.00
C ARG A 156 -12.23 -0.61 -16.06
N GLY A 157 -11.10 0.10 -16.08
CA GLY A 157 -9.92 -0.39 -16.80
C GLY A 157 -9.58 -1.76 -16.23
N GLY A 158 -9.95 -2.81 -16.94
CA GLY A 158 -9.59 -4.17 -16.57
C GLY A 158 -8.07 -4.28 -16.64
N ARG A 159 -7.44 -4.81 -15.59
CA ARG A 159 -6.04 -5.21 -15.70
C ARG A 159 -5.98 -6.36 -16.71
N PRO A 160 -5.15 -6.28 -17.76
CA PRO A 160 -4.93 -7.41 -18.64
C PRO A 160 -4.36 -8.56 -17.80
N HIS A 161 -5.03 -9.70 -17.83
CA HIS A 161 -4.61 -10.92 -17.16
C HIS A 161 -4.47 -12.05 -18.20
N PRO A 162 -3.59 -13.03 -17.97
CA PRO A 162 -3.51 -14.21 -18.82
C PRO A 162 -4.87 -14.91 -18.93
N SER A 163 -5.20 -15.45 -20.10
CA SER A 163 -6.44 -16.19 -20.34
C SER A 163 -6.43 -17.59 -19.68
N ALA A 164 -5.25 -18.11 -19.33
CA ALA A 164 -5.05 -19.36 -18.61
C ALA A 164 -3.74 -19.30 -17.80
N SER A 165 -3.65 -20.12 -16.75
CA SER A 165 -2.39 -20.27 -15.99
C SER A 165 -1.42 -21.19 -16.71
N VAL A 166 -0.12 -20.92 -16.58
CA VAL A 166 0.94 -21.85 -17.02
C VAL A 166 0.79 -23.22 -16.37
N LEU A 167 0.24 -23.30 -15.15
CA LEU A 167 0.01 -24.56 -14.45
C LEU A 167 -1.19 -25.36 -14.95
N GLN A 168 -1.96 -24.85 -15.93
CA GLN A 168 -3.19 -25.50 -16.40
C GLN A 168 -2.92 -26.89 -16.99
N GLN A 169 -1.74 -27.10 -17.59
CA GLN A 169 -1.39 -28.31 -18.32
C GLN A 169 0.05 -28.71 -18.03
N GLY A 170 0.37 -29.98 -18.27
CA GLY A 170 1.70 -30.56 -18.05
C GLY A 170 1.91 -31.11 -16.64
N ASP A 171 3.01 -31.84 -16.49
CA ASP A 171 3.45 -32.36 -15.21
C ASP A 171 4.33 -31.33 -14.50
N TRP A 172 4.04 -31.09 -13.21
CA TRP A 172 4.68 -30.04 -12.43
C TRP A 172 5.29 -30.60 -11.15
N PHE A 173 6.58 -30.30 -10.95
CA PHE A 173 7.35 -30.76 -9.80
C PHE A 173 7.67 -29.58 -8.88
N LYS A 174 7.22 -29.66 -7.64
CA LYS A 174 7.31 -28.56 -6.68
C LYS A 174 8.62 -28.60 -5.90
N ILE A 175 9.34 -27.48 -5.89
CA ILE A 175 10.63 -27.31 -5.22
C ILE A 175 10.47 -26.27 -4.11
N GLY A 176 10.71 -26.67 -2.86
CA GLY A 176 10.72 -25.79 -1.68
C GLY A 176 12.08 -25.12 -1.49
N VAL A 177 12.08 -23.80 -1.31
CA VAL A 177 13.25 -22.94 -1.19
C VAL A 177 13.14 -22.16 0.12
N PRO A 178 13.91 -22.51 1.17
CA PRO A 178 13.85 -21.82 2.46
C PRO A 178 14.64 -20.51 2.48
N ALA A 179 15.66 -20.37 1.62
CA ALA A 179 16.54 -19.21 1.61
C ALA A 179 16.85 -18.74 0.18
N SER A 180 17.17 -17.45 0.03
CA SER A 180 17.60 -16.93 -1.28
C SER A 180 19.00 -17.43 -1.61
N GLY A 181 19.23 -17.92 -2.82
CA GLY A 181 20.53 -18.46 -3.23
C GLY A 181 20.55 -19.13 -4.60
N ILE A 182 21.70 -19.66 -4.99
CA ILE A 182 21.86 -20.53 -6.15
C ILE A 182 21.61 -21.97 -5.71
N TYR A 183 20.71 -22.65 -6.40
CA TYR A 183 20.35 -24.04 -6.16
C TYR A 183 20.81 -24.90 -7.33
N LYS A 184 21.15 -26.16 -7.02
CA LYS A 184 21.61 -27.16 -8.00
C LYS A 184 20.59 -28.32 -8.06
N LEU A 185 20.17 -28.68 -9.27
CA LEU A 185 19.47 -29.93 -9.56
C LEU A 185 20.38 -30.81 -10.39
N ASP A 186 20.95 -31.84 -9.76
CA ASP A 186 21.63 -32.91 -10.47
C ASP A 186 20.66 -34.07 -10.76
N LYS A 187 21.16 -35.11 -11.42
CA LYS A 187 20.36 -36.29 -11.78
C LYS A 187 19.66 -36.93 -10.58
N ALA A 188 20.33 -36.98 -9.43
CA ALA A 188 19.76 -37.53 -8.20
C ALA A 188 18.60 -36.67 -7.70
N ALA A 189 18.75 -35.35 -7.68
CA ALA A 189 17.67 -34.43 -7.32
C ALA A 189 16.47 -34.53 -8.27
N LEU A 190 16.70 -34.63 -9.58
CA LEU A 190 15.62 -34.77 -10.57
C LEU A 190 14.89 -36.12 -10.44
N THR A 191 15.63 -37.19 -10.19
CA THR A 191 15.04 -38.52 -9.94
C THR A 191 14.22 -38.51 -8.65
N ALA A 192 14.70 -37.86 -7.58
CA ALA A 192 13.99 -37.73 -6.32
C ALA A 192 12.70 -36.89 -6.44
N LEU A 193 12.67 -35.93 -7.38
CA LEU A 193 11.46 -35.20 -7.74
C LEU A 193 10.46 -36.04 -8.54
N GLY A 194 10.87 -37.21 -9.07
CA GLY A 194 10.02 -38.10 -9.85
C GLY A 194 10.17 -37.93 -11.37
N LEU A 195 11.16 -37.18 -11.86
CA LEU A 195 11.49 -37.15 -13.28
C LEU A 195 12.29 -38.39 -13.67
N ASN A 196 12.15 -38.83 -14.93
CA ASN A 196 12.99 -39.88 -15.51
C ASN A 196 14.14 -39.26 -16.31
N PRO A 197 15.40 -39.27 -15.82
CA PRO A 197 16.55 -38.69 -16.52
C PRO A 197 16.81 -39.30 -17.90
N GLN A 198 16.42 -40.57 -18.11
CA GLN A 198 16.68 -41.29 -19.37
C GLN A 198 15.82 -40.80 -20.55
N THR A 199 14.74 -40.08 -20.27
CA THR A 199 13.82 -39.54 -21.28
C THR A 199 13.68 -38.02 -21.16
N LEU A 200 14.56 -37.39 -20.38
CA LEU A 200 14.52 -35.98 -20.06
C LEU A 200 15.51 -35.22 -20.96
N ASP A 201 14.99 -34.39 -21.85
CA ASP A 201 15.80 -33.43 -22.60
C ASP A 201 16.12 -32.22 -21.68
N PRO A 202 17.38 -32.02 -21.24
CA PRO A 202 17.74 -30.93 -20.34
C PRO A 202 17.42 -29.54 -20.90
N ARG A 203 17.31 -29.40 -22.23
CA ARG A 203 17.00 -28.14 -22.93
C ARG A 203 15.54 -27.74 -22.82
N ARG A 204 14.67 -28.67 -22.44
CA ARG A 204 13.22 -28.44 -22.23
C ARG A 204 12.83 -28.24 -20.78
N LEU A 205 13.79 -28.29 -19.86
CA LEU A 205 13.55 -27.94 -18.47
C LEU A 205 13.19 -26.46 -18.36
N GLN A 206 12.02 -26.21 -17.77
CA GLN A 206 11.46 -24.89 -17.52
C GLN A 206 11.17 -24.76 -16.02
N LEU A 207 11.57 -23.63 -15.43
CA LEU A 207 11.41 -23.36 -14.01
C LEU A 207 10.55 -22.11 -13.80
N TYR A 208 9.45 -22.25 -13.07
CA TYR A 208 8.48 -21.18 -12.85
C TYR A 208 8.40 -20.81 -11.37
N GLY A 209 8.27 -19.52 -11.07
CA GLY A 209 8.24 -19.04 -9.68
C GLY A 209 8.37 -17.53 -9.59
N ASN A 210 7.71 -16.95 -8.58
CA ASN A 210 7.57 -15.50 -8.45
C ASN A 210 8.14 -14.92 -7.17
N ALA A 211 8.77 -15.72 -6.29
CA ALA A 211 9.05 -15.36 -4.89
C ALA A 211 9.44 -13.87 -4.68
N THR A 212 8.44 -13.05 -4.32
CA THR A 212 8.55 -11.59 -4.14
C THR A 212 8.59 -11.18 -2.67
N GLY A 213 8.59 -12.14 -1.75
CA GLY A 213 8.38 -11.90 -0.33
C GLY A 213 6.91 -11.88 0.05
N MET A 214 6.59 -11.20 1.15
CA MET A 214 5.24 -11.14 1.71
C MET A 214 4.26 -10.46 0.76
N LEU A 215 3.06 -11.04 0.64
CA LEU A 215 1.99 -10.46 -0.17
C LEU A 215 1.67 -9.03 0.32
N PRO A 216 1.72 -8.01 -0.56
CA PRO A 216 1.38 -6.65 -0.18
C PRO A 216 -0.06 -6.54 0.29
N GLN A 217 -0.29 -5.79 1.38
CA GLN A 217 -1.64 -5.54 1.90
C GLN A 217 -2.48 -4.64 1.00
N PRO A 218 -1.94 -3.56 0.39
CA PRO A 218 -2.72 -2.78 -0.55
C PRO A 218 -3.03 -3.60 -1.80
N ASN A 219 -4.31 -3.77 -2.10
CA ASN A 219 -4.77 -4.47 -3.30
C ASN A 219 -4.38 -3.76 -4.61
N SER A 220 -4.02 -2.48 -4.54
CA SER A 220 -3.51 -1.67 -5.64
C SER A 220 -2.08 -2.02 -6.03
N THR A 221 -1.28 -2.56 -5.08
CA THR A 221 0.12 -2.90 -5.33
C THR A 221 0.23 -3.99 -6.40
N TYR A 222 1.22 -3.84 -7.28
CA TYR A 222 1.48 -4.81 -8.35
C TYR A 222 1.86 -6.18 -7.77
N ARG A 223 1.40 -7.23 -8.44
CA ARG A 223 1.76 -8.62 -8.21
C ARG A 223 1.61 -9.35 -9.55
N PRO A 224 2.50 -10.30 -9.89
CA PRO A 224 2.31 -11.11 -11.08
C PRO A 224 0.98 -11.88 -10.98
N ASP A 225 0.20 -11.88 -12.06
CA ASP A 225 -1.08 -12.59 -12.12
C ASP A 225 -0.91 -14.10 -12.29
N ASP A 226 0.24 -14.55 -12.82
CA ASP A 226 0.61 -15.96 -13.01
C ASP A 226 2.11 -16.18 -12.80
N LEU A 227 2.59 -17.43 -12.78
CA LEU A 227 4.01 -17.74 -12.59
C LEU A 227 4.86 -17.30 -13.79
N ILE A 228 6.03 -16.72 -13.48
CA ILE A 228 7.01 -16.29 -14.47
C ILE A 228 8.12 -17.33 -14.60
N GLU A 229 8.54 -17.59 -15.84
CA GLU A 229 9.67 -18.47 -16.13
C GLU A 229 11.01 -17.80 -15.73
N ASN A 230 11.77 -18.52 -14.91
CA ASN A 230 13.09 -18.17 -14.43
C ASN A 230 14.15 -18.78 -15.35
N ALA A 231 15.19 -18.01 -15.64
CA ALA A 231 16.31 -18.50 -16.43
C ALA A 231 17.13 -19.52 -15.62
N VAL A 232 17.48 -20.63 -16.25
CA VAL A 232 18.35 -21.65 -15.67
C VAL A 232 19.65 -21.78 -16.47
N PHE A 233 20.72 -22.23 -15.81
CA PHE A 233 21.97 -22.61 -16.45
C PHE A 233 22.07 -24.14 -16.45
N VAL A 234 22.31 -24.74 -17.61
CA VAL A 234 22.50 -26.18 -17.75
C VAL A 234 23.97 -26.43 -18.03
N ALA A 235 24.64 -27.12 -17.12
CA ALA A 235 26.05 -27.44 -17.24
C ALA A 235 26.25 -28.78 -17.94
N ASN A 236 27.30 -28.88 -18.76
CA ASN A 236 27.76 -30.10 -19.41
C ASN A 236 26.76 -30.78 -20.38
N ASP A 237 25.70 -30.06 -20.79
CA ASP A 237 24.74 -30.54 -21.79
C ASP A 237 25.45 -30.90 -23.11
N ASN A 238 25.35 -32.15 -23.51
CA ASN A 238 25.99 -32.70 -24.71
C ASN A 238 25.03 -32.77 -25.92
N ASN A 239 23.79 -32.27 -25.80
CA ASN A 239 22.72 -32.28 -26.80
C ASN A 239 22.18 -33.66 -27.21
N ASP A 240 22.37 -34.72 -26.41
CA ASP A 240 21.85 -36.07 -26.72
C ASP A 240 20.36 -36.28 -26.33
N ALA A 241 19.72 -35.26 -25.76
CA ALA A 241 18.34 -35.27 -25.26
C ALA A 241 18.09 -36.25 -24.09
N ILE A 242 19.14 -36.59 -23.34
CA ILE A 242 19.12 -37.37 -22.11
C ILE A 242 19.78 -36.55 -21.01
N PHE A 243 19.36 -36.73 -19.76
CA PHE A 243 20.01 -36.08 -18.62
C PHE A 243 21.11 -36.99 -18.04
N ASN A 244 22.36 -36.69 -18.39
CA ASN A 244 23.54 -37.47 -18.06
C ASN A 244 24.02 -37.28 -16.61
N ASP A 245 24.89 -38.17 -16.12
CA ASP A 245 25.35 -38.16 -14.72
C ASP A 245 26.18 -36.93 -14.34
N ASN A 246 26.90 -36.34 -15.31
CA ASN A 246 27.73 -35.16 -15.12
C ASN A 246 26.98 -33.84 -15.40
N GLU A 247 25.72 -33.90 -15.82
CA GLU A 247 24.89 -32.73 -16.09
C GLU A 247 24.19 -32.25 -14.82
N TYR A 248 24.00 -30.94 -14.73
CA TYR A 248 23.25 -30.32 -13.64
C TYR A 248 22.65 -28.97 -14.05
N VAL A 249 21.55 -28.62 -13.42
CA VAL A 249 20.88 -27.34 -13.60
C VAL A 249 21.17 -26.44 -12.41
N LEU A 250 21.63 -25.21 -12.66
CA LEU A 250 21.73 -24.15 -11.68
C LEU A 250 20.63 -23.10 -11.90
N PHE A 251 20.05 -22.63 -10.82
CA PHE A 251 19.09 -21.53 -10.87
C PHE A 251 19.20 -20.67 -9.62
N TYR A 252 18.95 -19.37 -9.76
CA TYR A 252 18.78 -18.48 -8.62
C TYR A 252 17.32 -18.51 -8.17
N ALA A 253 17.12 -18.78 -6.88
CA ALA A 253 15.81 -18.74 -6.26
C ALA A 253 15.83 -17.75 -5.09
N ARG A 254 14.78 -16.95 -4.99
CA ARG A 254 14.52 -16.10 -3.83
C ARG A 254 13.74 -16.90 -2.80
N GLY A 255 14.17 -16.82 -1.54
CA GLY A 255 13.42 -17.34 -0.41
C GLY A 255 12.21 -16.45 -0.05
N PRO A 256 11.44 -16.83 0.97
CA PRO A 256 10.26 -16.08 1.39
C PRO A 256 10.60 -14.78 2.14
N HIS A 257 11.77 -14.72 2.77
CA HIS A 257 12.27 -13.55 3.48
C HIS A 257 13.07 -12.66 2.54
N THR A 258 12.87 -11.34 2.64
CA THR A 258 13.49 -10.38 1.73
C THR A 258 14.34 -9.35 2.46
N TRP A 259 15.31 -8.82 1.72
CA TRP A 259 16.12 -7.67 2.13
C TRP A 259 15.96 -6.59 1.07
N GLU A 260 15.56 -5.40 1.50
CA GLU A 260 15.33 -4.26 0.63
C GLU A 260 16.14 -3.07 1.12
N ARG A 261 16.76 -2.32 0.20
CA ARG A 261 17.37 -1.05 0.56
C ARG A 261 16.26 -0.05 0.86
N GLU A 262 16.35 0.65 2.00
CA GLU A 262 15.26 1.54 2.44
C GLU A 262 15.03 2.73 1.50
N ALA A 263 16.11 3.33 1.03
CA ALA A 263 16.07 4.40 0.04
C ALA A 263 17.38 4.44 -0.78
N PRO A 264 17.37 4.94 -2.01
CA PRO A 264 18.58 5.05 -2.85
C PRO A 264 19.71 5.90 -2.25
N THR A 265 19.39 6.81 -1.32
CA THR A 265 20.35 7.69 -0.65
C THR A 265 20.73 7.20 0.74
N VAL A 266 20.00 6.23 1.30
CA VAL A 266 20.25 5.68 2.63
C VAL A 266 21.01 4.36 2.47
N ASN A 267 22.18 4.26 3.09
CA ASN A 267 22.96 3.03 3.11
C ASN A 267 22.47 2.09 4.23
N ARG A 268 21.17 1.75 4.23
CA ARG A 268 20.54 0.85 5.21
C ARG A 268 19.62 -0.13 4.47
N PHE A 269 19.63 -1.37 4.92
CA PHE A 269 18.74 -2.42 4.44
C PHE A 269 17.71 -2.76 5.50
N ARG A 270 16.47 -2.97 5.06
CA ARG A 270 15.38 -3.48 5.86
C ARG A 270 15.19 -4.96 5.54
N HIS A 271 15.24 -5.78 6.58
CA HIS A 271 14.79 -7.17 6.50
C HIS A 271 13.27 -7.22 6.58
N SER A 272 12.65 -8.12 5.83
CA SER A 272 11.22 -8.43 5.95
C SER A 272 11.06 -9.93 6.14
N TYR A 273 10.83 -10.29 7.41
CA TYR A 273 10.48 -11.64 7.79
C TYR A 273 9.04 -11.96 7.36
N HIS A 274 8.81 -13.19 6.91
CA HIS A 274 7.56 -13.54 6.23
C HIS A 274 6.59 -14.17 7.24
N LEU A 275 5.51 -13.45 7.56
CA LEU A 275 4.60 -13.79 8.66
C LEU A 275 3.77 -15.08 8.47
N TYR A 276 3.75 -15.62 7.25
CA TYR A 276 2.83 -16.71 6.87
C TYR A 276 3.50 -17.93 6.25
N THR A 277 4.82 -17.90 6.04
CA THR A 277 5.57 -19.03 5.47
C THR A 277 7.06 -18.87 5.70
N ASP A 278 7.74 -19.98 5.89
CA ASP A 278 9.19 -20.13 5.95
C ASP A 278 9.79 -20.69 4.65
N THR A 279 8.93 -21.00 3.67
CA THR A 279 9.32 -21.64 2.41
C THR A 279 8.70 -20.95 1.21
N ALA A 280 9.51 -20.61 0.22
CA ALA A 280 9.07 -20.19 -1.11
C ALA A 280 9.02 -21.41 -2.05
N TYR A 281 8.14 -21.41 -3.04
CA TYR A 281 7.99 -22.54 -3.96
C TYR A 281 8.25 -22.15 -5.41
N TYR A 282 8.97 -23.03 -6.09
CA TYR A 282 9.22 -23.01 -7.53
C TYR A 282 8.68 -24.30 -8.14
N PHE A 283 8.34 -24.25 -9.42
CA PHE A 283 7.68 -25.33 -10.14
C PHE A 283 8.49 -25.65 -11.38
N LEU A 284 8.99 -26.88 -11.45
CA LEU A 284 9.74 -27.40 -12.58
C LEU A 284 8.80 -28.19 -13.49
N THR A 285 9.00 -28.07 -14.80
CA THR A 285 8.32 -28.90 -15.81
C THR A 285 9.26 -29.21 -16.97
N VAL A 286 8.87 -30.18 -17.79
CA VAL A 286 9.52 -30.51 -19.06
C VAL A 286 8.57 -30.06 -20.17
N GLY A 287 8.85 -28.88 -20.72
CA GLY A 287 7.96 -28.24 -21.70
C GLY A 287 8.06 -28.87 -23.10
N ALA A 288 7.08 -28.55 -23.94
CA ALA A 288 7.18 -28.84 -25.38
C ALA A 288 8.19 -27.91 -26.09
N ALA A 289 8.41 -26.71 -25.55
CA ALA A 289 9.38 -25.75 -26.04
C ALA A 289 10.68 -25.78 -25.22
N ALA A 290 11.75 -25.21 -25.77
CA ALA A 290 12.97 -24.99 -25.03
C ALA A 290 12.70 -24.07 -23.82
N GLY A 291 13.34 -24.34 -22.70
CA GLY A 291 13.23 -23.50 -21.53
C GLY A 291 14.14 -22.28 -21.57
N LYS A 292 13.83 -21.28 -20.74
CA LYS A 292 14.59 -20.06 -20.62
C LYS A 292 15.98 -20.35 -20.04
N ARG A 293 17.00 -19.78 -20.68
CA ARG A 293 18.41 -19.96 -20.29
C ARG A 293 19.05 -18.66 -19.85
N VAL A 294 20.06 -18.75 -18.99
CA VAL A 294 20.91 -17.61 -18.66
C VAL A 294 21.68 -17.20 -19.91
N ALA A 295 21.55 -15.93 -20.32
CA ALA A 295 22.26 -15.41 -21.48
C ALA A 295 23.74 -15.24 -21.18
N THR A 296 24.60 -15.54 -22.16
CA THR A 296 26.04 -15.25 -22.06
C THR A 296 26.26 -13.74 -22.02
N ALA A 297 26.88 -13.24 -20.95
CA ALA A 297 27.30 -11.86 -20.87
C ALA A 297 28.50 -11.61 -21.81
N PRO A 298 28.57 -10.47 -22.51
CA PRO A 298 29.73 -10.13 -23.31
C PRO A 298 30.97 -9.96 -22.43
N ALA A 299 32.14 -10.37 -22.94
CA ALA A 299 33.41 -10.18 -22.24
C ALA A 299 33.72 -8.68 -22.10
N ILE A 300 34.11 -8.26 -20.89
CA ILE A 300 34.54 -6.89 -20.61
C ILE A 300 36.06 -6.84 -20.80
N THR A 301 36.51 -6.14 -21.86
CA THR A 301 37.94 -5.99 -22.19
C THR A 301 38.52 -4.65 -21.75
N ALA A 302 37.69 -3.72 -21.27
CA ALA A 302 38.12 -2.42 -20.76
C ALA A 302 38.85 -2.56 -19.42
N ALA A 303 39.76 -1.62 -19.13
CA ALA A 303 40.42 -1.55 -17.83
C ALA A 303 39.39 -1.31 -16.69
N PRO A 304 39.54 -1.95 -15.52
CA PRO A 304 38.64 -1.73 -14.40
C PRO A 304 38.63 -0.26 -13.95
N THR A 305 37.45 0.32 -13.82
CA THR A 305 37.28 1.69 -13.28
C THR A 305 37.14 1.71 -11.76
N ALA A 306 36.86 0.56 -11.16
CA ALA A 306 36.76 0.37 -9.72
C ALA A 306 37.11 -1.07 -9.35
N THR A 307 37.75 -1.25 -8.19
CA THR A 307 38.01 -2.56 -7.61
C THR A 307 37.21 -2.67 -6.31
N ILE A 308 36.25 -3.60 -6.29
CA ILE A 308 35.42 -3.87 -5.11
C ILE A 308 36.06 -5.02 -4.34
N THR A 309 36.66 -4.73 -3.19
CA THR A 309 37.33 -5.73 -2.33
C THR A 309 36.54 -6.06 -1.07
N THR A 310 35.48 -5.31 -0.79
CA THR A 310 34.61 -5.50 0.38
C THR A 310 33.15 -5.32 -0.01
N PHE A 311 32.25 -5.93 0.77
CA PHE A 311 30.82 -5.78 0.60
C PHE A 311 30.12 -5.78 1.98
N ALA A 312 28.88 -5.30 2.01
CA ALA A 312 28.06 -5.33 3.21
C ALA A 312 27.41 -6.70 3.39
N GLU A 313 27.85 -7.46 4.38
CA GLU A 313 27.17 -8.70 4.80
C GLU A 313 25.94 -8.37 5.65
N ARG A 314 24.86 -9.14 5.47
CA ARG A 314 23.60 -8.97 6.19
C ARG A 314 23.25 -10.24 6.97
N LYS A 315 22.99 -10.09 8.26
CA LYS A 315 22.49 -11.14 9.14
C LYS A 315 21.26 -10.63 9.89
N PHE A 316 20.36 -11.54 10.24
CA PHE A 316 19.21 -11.24 11.09
C PHE A 316 18.98 -12.39 12.05
N TYR A 317 18.27 -12.10 13.14
CA TYR A 317 17.73 -13.08 14.07
C TYR A 317 16.33 -12.63 14.45
N GLU A 318 15.35 -13.46 14.14
CA GLU A 318 13.94 -13.24 14.46
C GLU A 318 13.28 -14.62 14.52
N ILE A 319 12.50 -14.85 15.57
CA ILE A 319 11.67 -16.05 15.73
C ILE A 319 10.29 -15.59 16.24
N ASP A 320 9.23 -16.13 15.65
CA ASP A 320 7.86 -15.74 15.98
C ASP A 320 7.32 -16.67 17.09
N LEU A 321 7.44 -16.24 18.36
CA LEU A 321 7.01 -17.03 19.52
C LEU A 321 5.76 -16.47 20.21
N ILE A 322 5.66 -15.14 20.32
CA ILE A 322 4.67 -14.46 21.17
C ILE A 322 3.95 -13.37 20.38
N ASN A 323 2.61 -13.40 20.41
CA ASN A 323 1.76 -12.26 20.05
C ASN A 323 1.09 -11.73 21.32
N LEU A 324 1.50 -10.55 21.79
CA LEU A 324 1.09 -10.00 23.10
C LEU A 324 -0.42 -9.86 23.26
N LEU A 325 -1.12 -9.46 22.18
CA LEU A 325 -2.56 -9.23 22.19
C LEU A 325 -3.35 -10.43 21.66
N LYS A 326 -2.66 -11.51 21.27
CA LYS A 326 -3.22 -12.62 20.48
C LYS A 326 -4.04 -12.12 19.28
N SER A 327 -3.61 -11.00 18.71
CA SER A 327 -4.31 -10.26 17.67
C SER A 327 -3.31 -9.46 16.84
N GLY A 328 -3.71 -9.10 15.61
CA GLY A 328 -2.81 -8.42 14.68
C GLY A 328 -1.67 -9.33 14.21
N ARG A 329 -0.56 -8.71 13.83
CA ARG A 329 0.55 -9.35 13.09
C ARG A 329 1.93 -9.03 13.66
N GLN A 330 1.96 -8.44 14.85
CA GLN A 330 3.20 -8.19 15.55
C GLN A 330 3.53 -9.42 16.39
N TRP A 331 4.53 -10.13 15.93
CA TRP A 331 5.12 -11.26 16.63
C TRP A 331 6.43 -10.81 17.28
N LEU A 332 6.74 -11.45 18.40
CA LEU A 332 7.95 -11.23 19.17
C LEU A 332 8.60 -12.58 19.44
N GLY A 333 9.92 -12.55 19.63
CA GLY A 333 10.68 -13.71 20.06
C GLY A 333 10.61 -13.94 21.56
N GLU A 334 11.78 -14.16 22.14
CA GLU A 334 11.98 -14.55 23.52
C GLU A 334 11.43 -13.51 24.50
N LYS A 335 10.87 -14.01 25.61
CA LYS A 335 10.47 -13.17 26.74
C LYS A 335 11.70 -12.90 27.62
N PHE A 336 11.87 -11.65 28.02
CA PHE A 336 12.90 -11.24 28.97
C PHE A 336 12.28 -10.86 30.31
N GLU A 337 12.98 -11.21 31.39
CA GLU A 337 12.74 -10.73 32.75
C GLU A 337 13.93 -9.87 33.20
N SER A 338 13.77 -9.12 34.29
CA SER A 338 14.85 -8.25 34.79
C SER A 338 16.11 -9.05 35.08
N GLY A 339 17.24 -8.67 34.47
CA GLY A 339 18.53 -9.36 34.60
C GLY A 339 18.76 -10.52 33.62
N THR A 340 17.77 -10.88 32.80
CA THR A 340 17.95 -11.88 31.74
C THR A 340 18.75 -11.33 30.56
N ARG A 341 19.53 -12.21 29.92
CA ARG A 341 20.34 -11.90 28.73
C ARG A 341 20.20 -13.02 27.71
N LEU A 342 20.13 -12.63 26.43
CA LEU A 342 20.21 -13.54 25.29
C LEU A 342 21.47 -13.21 24.49
N GLU A 343 22.20 -14.24 24.07
CA GLU A 343 23.35 -14.11 23.19
C GLU A 343 23.04 -14.72 21.83
N ILE A 344 23.19 -13.93 20.78
CA ILE A 344 22.89 -14.32 19.40
C ILE A 344 24.21 -14.37 18.63
N PRO A 345 24.74 -15.57 18.32
CA PRO A 345 25.99 -15.69 17.58
C PRO A 345 25.76 -15.42 16.09
N PHE A 346 26.59 -14.56 15.50
CA PHE A 346 26.66 -14.37 14.05
C PHE A 346 28.06 -14.73 13.55
N THR A 347 28.14 -15.67 12.62
CA THR A 347 29.36 -15.95 11.87
C THR A 347 29.37 -15.12 10.59
N ILE A 348 30.38 -14.25 10.46
CA ILE A 348 30.61 -13.42 9.28
C ILE A 348 31.95 -13.84 8.68
N PRO A 349 31.95 -14.65 7.61
CA PRO A 349 33.17 -14.98 6.87
C PRO A 349 33.84 -13.70 6.35
N ASP A 350 35.17 -13.70 6.33
CA ASP A 350 35.99 -12.61 5.76
C ASP A 350 35.68 -11.21 6.33
N LEU A 351 35.28 -11.15 7.60
CA LEU A 351 35.02 -9.88 8.30
C LEU A 351 36.29 -9.02 8.34
N VAL A 352 36.22 -7.85 7.71
CA VAL A 352 37.30 -6.87 7.74
C VAL A 352 37.30 -6.15 9.10
N PRO A 353 38.38 -6.23 9.89
CA PRO A 353 38.46 -5.59 11.20
C PRO A 353 38.23 -4.07 11.13
N GLY A 354 37.53 -3.51 12.12
CA GLY A 354 37.24 -2.08 12.18
C GLY A 354 36.12 -1.59 11.26
N SER A 355 35.48 -2.48 10.50
CA SER A 355 34.33 -2.14 9.67
C SER A 355 33.14 -1.62 10.49
N ALA A 356 32.39 -0.68 9.91
CA ALA A 356 31.20 -0.13 10.54
C ALA A 356 30.08 -1.18 10.63
N VAL A 357 29.47 -1.31 11.81
CA VAL A 357 28.30 -2.17 12.04
C VAL A 357 27.04 -1.31 12.08
N GLN A 358 26.03 -1.73 11.33
CA GLN A 358 24.68 -1.19 11.45
C GLN A 358 23.80 -2.21 12.17
N LEU A 359 23.19 -1.78 13.27
CA LEU A 359 22.30 -2.60 14.08
C LEU A 359 20.90 -2.01 14.04
N THR A 360 19.91 -2.87 13.81
CA THR A 360 18.50 -2.57 14.02
C THR A 360 17.95 -3.59 14.99
N SER A 361 17.19 -3.13 15.99
CA SER A 361 16.57 -3.96 17.00
C SER A 361 15.15 -3.50 17.27
N SER A 362 14.23 -4.43 17.49
CA SER A 362 12.87 -4.15 17.93
C SER A 362 12.63 -4.89 19.24
N VAL A 363 12.23 -4.16 20.28
CA VAL A 363 11.91 -4.71 21.61
C VAL A 363 10.59 -4.12 22.08
N ALA A 364 9.84 -4.88 22.86
CA ALA A 364 8.58 -4.45 23.46
C ALA A 364 8.58 -4.75 24.96
N ALA A 365 7.88 -3.92 25.73
CA ALA A 365 7.68 -4.12 27.15
C ALA A 365 6.19 -4.00 27.48
N ALA A 366 5.67 -4.97 28.24
CA ALA A 366 4.37 -4.92 28.89
C ALA A 366 4.61 -4.85 30.40
N SER A 367 4.79 -3.65 30.93
CA SER A 367 5.19 -3.41 32.32
C SER A 367 4.55 -2.13 32.87
N ASN A 368 4.21 -2.13 34.15
CA ASN A 368 3.76 -0.95 34.89
C ASN A 368 4.93 -0.07 35.37
N SER A 369 6.16 -0.52 35.16
CA SER A 369 7.39 0.19 35.54
C SER A 369 8.22 0.51 34.30
N ALA A 370 8.99 1.60 34.37
CA ALA A 370 9.94 1.95 33.32
C ALA A 370 10.89 0.78 33.06
N SER A 371 10.97 0.35 31.80
CA SER A 371 11.75 -0.81 31.37
C SER A 371 12.73 -0.37 30.29
N SER A 372 13.93 -0.92 30.31
CA SER A 372 14.95 -0.65 29.30
C SER A 372 15.65 -1.94 28.91
N PHE A 373 16.13 -1.97 27.66
CA PHE A 373 17.03 -2.99 27.17
C PHE A 373 18.42 -2.37 26.99
N GLN A 374 19.43 -3.22 27.05
CA GLN A 374 20.79 -2.85 26.67
C GLN A 374 21.27 -3.84 25.63
N ILE A 375 21.92 -3.35 24.57
CA ILE A 375 22.49 -4.20 23.52
C ILE A 375 24.01 -4.07 23.56
N SER A 376 24.69 -5.21 23.46
CA SER A 376 26.14 -5.29 23.34
C SER A 376 26.51 -5.97 22.03
N VAL A 377 27.49 -5.40 21.31
CA VAL A 377 28.05 -5.98 20.08
C VAL A 377 29.57 -6.04 20.25
N GLY A 378 30.15 -7.23 20.11
CA GLY A 378 31.60 -7.43 20.29
C GLY A 378 32.11 -7.00 21.67
N GLY A 379 31.30 -7.15 22.73
CA GLY A 379 31.64 -6.75 24.09
C GLY A 379 31.46 -5.26 24.40
N LYS A 380 31.15 -4.42 23.40
CA LYS A 380 30.87 -2.99 23.59
C LYS A 380 29.37 -2.73 23.74
N MET A 381 28.99 -2.00 24.79
CA MET A 381 27.61 -1.59 25.04
C MET A 381 27.18 -0.44 24.12
N TRP A 382 25.97 -0.54 23.57
CA TRP A 382 25.34 0.48 22.75
C TRP A 382 24.11 1.01 23.50
N PRO A 383 24.08 2.28 23.93
CA PRO A 383 22.93 2.82 24.62
C PRO A 383 21.73 2.93 23.66
N LEU A 384 20.61 2.32 24.02
CA LEU A 384 19.31 2.47 23.34
C LEU A 384 18.71 3.85 23.66
N ASN A 385 19.40 4.94 23.27
CA ASN A 385 18.86 6.28 23.42
C ASN A 385 18.05 6.68 22.19
N ARG A 386 16.72 6.74 22.37
CA ARG A 386 15.73 7.42 21.52
C ARG A 386 15.77 7.05 20.04
N TRP A 387 15.36 5.83 19.72
CA TRP A 387 14.79 5.54 18.39
C TRP A 387 13.26 5.63 18.50
N PRO A 388 12.50 5.85 17.41
CA PRO A 388 11.05 5.76 17.46
C PRO A 388 10.69 4.29 17.68
N ALA A 389 10.81 3.83 18.93
CA ALA A 389 9.94 2.80 19.41
C ALA A 389 8.55 3.37 19.18
N THR A 390 7.77 2.75 18.31
CA THR A 390 6.33 2.64 18.55
C THR A 390 6.19 1.88 19.86
N ALA A 391 6.48 2.54 20.98
CA ALA A 391 6.00 2.18 22.28
C ALA A 391 4.50 2.47 22.21
N GLN A 392 3.75 1.54 21.65
CA GLN A 392 2.32 1.49 21.88
C GLN A 392 2.17 1.01 23.31
N THR A 393 2.13 1.96 24.25
CA THR A 393 1.63 1.73 25.59
C THR A 393 0.16 1.36 25.46
N PHE A 394 -0.12 0.06 25.42
CA PHE A 394 -1.47 -0.43 25.60
C PHE A 394 -1.79 -0.37 27.10
N SER A 395 -2.52 0.65 27.50
CA SER A 395 -3.22 0.63 28.79
C SER A 395 -4.44 -0.28 28.62
N PRO A 396 -4.55 -1.37 29.40
CA PRO A 396 -5.84 -2.02 29.55
C PRO A 396 -6.74 -1.03 30.30
N ARG A 397 -7.83 -0.60 29.67
CA ARG A 397 -9.00 -0.14 30.40
C ARG A 397 -9.93 -1.32 30.57
#